data_AF-A0A821MKC4-F1
#
_entry.id   AF-A0A821MKC4-F1
#
_cell.length_a   1.000
_cell.length_b   1.000
_cell.length_c   1.000
_cell.angle_alpha   90.00
_cell.angle_beta   90.00
_cell.angle_gamma   90.00
#
_symmetry.space_group_name_H-M   'P 1'
#
loop_
_entity.id
_entity.type
_entity.pdbx_description
1 polymer ?
#
loop_
_entity_poly.entity_id
_entity_poly.type
_entity_poly.pdbx_seq_one_letter_code
_entity_poly.pdbx_strand_id
1 'polypeptide(L)'
;MPTVLYCQNLNPIQHSDKNELHQIGSGFWNVRGRFKILAKLVDIETHMSFIQLHSGKFLVIDTIELNDKLRQEINHLTDNGDKIEAVLGTHPFHTLSFPAFYESYPNAAYYGTPRHLRRLTHIPWIGNLHDCDVRKKWEPDVELRFPAGAEFINPQPESSNHFSSVFVYHRASATLHVDDTIIYAEKSNFLLKLFGYKDGTMAFHPSIKNVGLHPTSDAPYLFRDWMRDMLNDWPFENICCAHMGVKKGGAHRDVFTLLVKAERLFGKLSERNRKRNPEGELPTGNHHTMNILEDECG
;
A
#
# COMPACT_ATOMS: atom_id res chain seq x y z
N MET A 1 -43.61 -14.65 -23.90
CA MET A 1 -42.27 -14.68 -24.51
C MET A 1 -41.30 -14.08 -23.50
N PRO A 2 -40.27 -14.79 -23.03
CA PRO A 2 -39.33 -14.23 -22.07
C PRO A 2 -38.19 -13.52 -22.81
N THR A 3 -37.90 -12.30 -22.37
CA THR A 3 -36.83 -11.42 -22.84
C THR A 3 -35.48 -12.02 -22.46
N VAL A 4 -34.67 -12.35 -23.46
CA VAL A 4 -33.28 -12.79 -23.26
C VAL A 4 -32.43 -11.55 -22.98
N LEU A 5 -31.95 -11.43 -21.75
CA LEU A 5 -30.90 -10.48 -21.36
C LEU A 5 -29.58 -10.92 -22.01
N TYR A 6 -29.06 -10.08 -22.91
CA TYR A 6 -27.71 -10.22 -23.45
C TYR A 6 -26.70 -10.09 -22.32
N CYS A 7 -26.03 -11.19 -21.96
CA CYS A 7 -24.76 -11.14 -21.25
C CYS A 7 -23.76 -10.36 -22.12
N GLN A 8 -23.40 -9.16 -21.67
CA GLN A 8 -22.27 -8.45 -22.24
C GLN A 8 -21.01 -9.29 -21.99
N ASN A 9 -20.32 -9.60 -23.09
CA ASN A 9 -19.03 -10.28 -23.07
C ASN A 9 -18.07 -9.49 -22.20
N LEU A 10 -17.75 -10.02 -21.01
CA LEU A 10 -16.62 -9.56 -20.22
C LEU A 10 -15.36 -9.85 -21.04
N ASN A 11 -14.74 -8.80 -21.56
CA ASN A 11 -13.42 -8.90 -22.17
C ASN A 11 -12.47 -9.64 -21.20
N PRO A 12 -11.61 -10.54 -21.67
CA PRO A 12 -10.59 -11.15 -20.83
C PRO A 12 -9.76 -10.04 -20.18
N ILE A 13 -9.57 -10.12 -18.86
CA ILE A 13 -8.78 -9.17 -18.08
C ILE A 13 -7.38 -9.10 -18.69
N GLN A 14 -7.13 -8.03 -19.44
CA GLN A 14 -5.86 -7.73 -20.10
C GLN A 14 -4.85 -7.44 -18.99
N HIS A 15 -3.75 -8.19 -18.96
CA HIS A 15 -2.65 -7.83 -18.07
C HIS A 15 -2.12 -6.47 -18.49
N SER A 16 -2.01 -5.55 -17.54
CA SER A 16 -1.37 -4.26 -17.77
C SER A 16 0.12 -4.48 -18.11
N ASP A 17 0.55 -3.93 -19.23
CA ASP A 17 1.95 -3.92 -19.64
C ASP A 17 2.83 -3.17 -18.62
N LYS A 18 4.08 -3.61 -18.47
CA LYS A 18 5.04 -3.02 -17.53
C LYS A 18 5.59 -1.70 -18.07
N ASN A 19 5.85 -0.75 -17.18
CA ASN A 19 6.36 0.58 -17.47
C ASN A 19 5.45 1.39 -18.40
N GLU A 20 4.14 1.33 -18.16
CA GLU A 20 3.12 2.10 -18.87
C GLU A 20 2.10 2.61 -17.85
N LEU A 21 1.51 3.79 -18.10
CA LEU A 21 0.44 4.33 -17.27
C LEU A 21 -0.90 3.64 -17.56
N HIS A 22 -1.40 2.87 -16.60
CA HIS A 22 -2.72 2.23 -16.71
C HIS A 22 -3.75 2.94 -15.85
N GLN A 23 -4.77 3.51 -16.50
CA GLN A 23 -5.86 4.13 -15.77
C GLN A 23 -6.69 3.07 -15.04
N ILE A 24 -6.86 3.26 -13.73
CA ILE A 24 -7.64 2.37 -12.85
C ILE A 24 -9.04 2.92 -12.67
N GLY A 25 -9.15 4.22 -12.41
CA GLY A 25 -10.38 4.98 -12.36
C GLY A 25 -10.12 6.43 -12.80
N SER A 26 -11.16 7.26 -12.82
CA SER A 26 -11.02 8.66 -13.20
C SER A 26 -9.99 9.37 -12.32
N GLY A 27 -8.95 9.96 -12.93
CA GLY A 27 -7.87 10.63 -12.18
C GLY A 27 -6.92 9.71 -11.41
N PHE A 28 -6.93 8.39 -11.63
CA PHE A 28 -5.98 7.47 -10.97
C PHE A 28 -5.32 6.52 -11.96
N TRP A 29 -3.99 6.54 -12.00
CA TRP A 29 -3.17 5.64 -12.81
C TRP A 29 -2.28 4.77 -11.92
N ASN A 30 -2.00 3.56 -12.37
CA ASN A 30 -1.03 2.66 -11.78
C ASN A 30 -0.02 2.24 -12.84
N VAL A 31 1.23 2.10 -12.42
CA VAL A 31 2.34 1.64 -13.25
C VAL A 31 2.98 0.45 -12.59
N ARG A 32 3.29 -0.58 -13.38
CA ARG A 32 3.98 -1.79 -12.91
C ARG A 32 5.41 -1.82 -13.42
N GLY A 33 6.37 -1.89 -12.52
CA GLY A 33 7.78 -2.15 -12.77
C GLY A 33 8.15 -3.61 -12.56
N ARG A 34 9.41 -3.95 -12.87
CA ARG A 34 9.96 -5.29 -12.61
C ARG A 34 10.57 -5.35 -11.22
N PHE A 35 10.30 -6.42 -10.49
CA PHE A 35 10.97 -6.69 -9.23
C PHE A 35 11.09 -8.20 -9.03
N LYS A 36 12.32 -8.70 -9.08
CA LYS A 36 12.58 -10.14 -9.07
C LYS A 36 13.16 -10.61 -7.75
N ILE A 37 12.53 -11.63 -7.18
CA ILE A 37 12.97 -12.36 -5.99
C ILE A 37 13.49 -13.75 -6.36
N LEU A 38 13.93 -14.51 -5.34
CA LEU A 38 14.41 -15.90 -5.48
C LEU A 38 15.48 -16.04 -6.58
N ALA A 39 16.61 -15.33 -6.41
CA ALA A 39 17.71 -15.32 -7.38
C ALA A 39 17.25 -14.99 -8.83
N LYS A 40 16.29 -14.05 -8.95
CA LYS A 40 15.71 -13.57 -10.22
C LYS A 40 14.75 -14.54 -10.93
N LEU A 41 14.34 -15.63 -10.28
CA LEU A 41 13.44 -16.64 -10.86
C LEU A 41 11.97 -16.23 -10.84
N VAL A 42 11.57 -15.38 -9.88
CA VAL A 42 10.17 -14.96 -9.72
C VAL A 42 10.10 -13.45 -9.77
N ASP A 43 9.42 -12.90 -10.78
CA ASP A 43 9.08 -11.48 -10.86
C ASP A 43 7.75 -11.25 -10.15
N ILE A 44 7.79 -10.59 -8.99
CA ILE A 44 6.59 -10.19 -8.24
C ILE A 44 6.13 -8.78 -8.60
N GLU A 45 6.85 -8.10 -9.49
CA GLU A 45 6.58 -6.72 -9.93
C GLU A 45 6.74 -5.71 -8.78
N THR A 46 6.79 -4.42 -9.07
CA THR A 46 6.73 -3.34 -8.07
C THR A 46 5.90 -2.22 -8.64
N HIS A 47 5.04 -1.58 -7.86
CA HIS A 47 4.03 -0.68 -8.41
C HIS A 47 4.27 0.75 -7.93
N MET A 48 3.85 1.73 -8.73
CA MET A 48 3.68 3.13 -8.33
C MET A 48 2.32 3.62 -8.82
N SER A 49 1.80 4.69 -8.23
CA SER A 49 0.52 5.28 -8.64
C SER A 49 0.62 6.79 -8.86
N PHE A 50 -0.21 7.30 -9.77
CA PHE A 50 -0.43 8.73 -9.97
C PHE A 50 -1.89 9.05 -9.64
N ILE A 51 -2.10 10.09 -8.85
CA ILE A 51 -3.42 10.58 -8.47
C ILE A 51 -3.54 12.03 -8.93
N GLN A 52 -4.49 12.32 -9.81
CA GLN A 52 -4.82 13.68 -10.18
C GLN A 52 -5.78 14.29 -9.16
N LEU A 53 -5.35 15.37 -8.52
CA LEU A 53 -6.15 16.17 -7.61
C LEU A 53 -7.14 17.05 -8.38
N HIS A 54 -8.15 17.59 -7.70
CA HIS A 54 -9.11 18.53 -8.27
C HIS A 54 -8.44 19.80 -8.83
N SER A 55 -7.31 20.19 -8.26
CA SER A 55 -6.47 21.29 -8.76
C SER A 55 -5.84 21.03 -10.14
N GLY A 56 -5.90 19.79 -10.64
CA GLY A 56 -5.25 19.35 -11.87
C GLY A 56 -3.78 18.94 -11.68
N LYS A 57 -3.23 19.09 -10.47
CA LYS A 57 -1.89 18.60 -10.10
C LYS A 57 -1.94 17.12 -9.70
N PHE A 58 -0.77 16.52 -9.53
CA PHE A 58 -0.60 15.09 -9.29
C PHE A 58 0.12 14.78 -7.99
N LEU A 59 -0.38 13.77 -7.28
CA LEU A 59 0.39 13.02 -6.30
C LEU A 59 1.02 11.81 -6.97
N VAL A 60 2.27 11.52 -6.62
CA VAL A 60 2.96 10.28 -6.97
C VAL A 60 3.07 9.44 -5.71
N ILE A 61 2.54 8.21 -5.75
CA ILE A 61 2.52 7.28 -4.62
C ILE A 61 3.53 6.17 -4.89
N ASP A 62 4.56 6.13 -4.04
CA ASP A 62 5.79 5.36 -4.21
C ASP A 62 6.43 5.53 -5.58
N THR A 63 7.55 4.85 -5.81
CA THR A 63 8.34 5.00 -7.03
C THR A 63 8.83 3.67 -7.55
N ILE A 64 8.99 3.59 -8.87
CA ILE A 64 9.67 2.49 -9.55
C ILE A 64 10.78 3.06 -10.42
N GLU A 65 11.68 2.20 -10.89
CA GLU A 65 12.66 2.57 -11.90
C GLU A 65 11.95 2.95 -13.22
N LEU A 66 12.29 4.11 -13.77
CA LEU A 66 11.67 4.64 -15.00
C LEU A 66 12.51 4.28 -16.22
N ASN A 67 11.89 3.67 -17.23
CA ASN A 67 12.49 3.64 -18.57
C ASN A 67 12.13 4.90 -19.36
N ASP A 68 12.75 5.09 -20.53
CA ASP A 68 12.55 6.30 -21.35
C ASP A 68 11.09 6.48 -21.79
N LYS A 69 10.40 5.39 -22.13
CA LYS A 69 8.98 5.43 -22.53
C LYS A 69 8.11 5.96 -21.39
N LEU A 70 8.19 5.33 -20.21
CA LEU A 70 7.41 5.73 -19.05
C LEU A 70 7.75 7.16 -18.62
N ARG A 71 9.03 7.55 -18.67
CA ARG A 71 9.44 8.93 -18.39
C ARG A 71 8.78 9.92 -19.35
N GLN A 72 8.72 9.62 -20.64
CA GLN A 72 8.02 10.47 -21.61
C GLN A 72 6.52 10.56 -21.33
N GLU A 73 5.87 9.45 -20.97
CA GLU A 73 4.46 9.44 -20.59
C GLU A 73 4.20 10.28 -19.33
N ILE A 74 5.04 10.16 -18.30
CA ILE A 74 4.95 10.97 -17.08
C ILE A 74 5.19 12.45 -17.39
N ASN A 75 6.20 12.79 -18.20
CA ASN A 75 6.47 14.16 -18.61
C ASN A 75 5.27 14.76 -19.35
N HIS A 76 4.62 14.01 -20.24
CA HIS A 76 3.43 14.48 -20.92
C HIS A 76 2.25 14.69 -19.94
N LEU A 77 2.03 13.74 -19.02
CA LEU A 77 0.95 13.82 -18.04
C LEU A 77 1.12 15.00 -17.06
N THR A 78 2.35 15.24 -16.64
CA THR A 78 2.67 16.13 -15.52
C THR A 78 3.32 17.44 -15.94
N ASP A 79 3.35 17.75 -17.24
CA ASP A 79 4.03 18.93 -17.78
C ASP A 79 5.51 18.97 -17.36
N ASN A 80 6.26 17.93 -17.74
CA ASN A 80 7.67 17.72 -17.38
C ASN A 80 7.95 17.75 -15.86
N GLY A 81 6.97 17.33 -15.06
CA GLY A 81 7.06 17.31 -13.60
C GLY A 81 6.51 18.57 -12.92
N ASP A 82 6.20 19.64 -13.65
CA ASP A 82 5.73 20.91 -13.05
C ASP A 82 4.37 20.78 -12.36
N LYS A 83 3.56 19.79 -12.75
CA LYS A 83 2.28 19.46 -12.12
C LYS A 83 2.39 18.41 -11.03
N ILE A 84 3.58 17.91 -10.71
CA ILE A 84 3.75 17.03 -9.54
C ILE A 84 3.68 17.90 -8.29
N GLU A 85 2.57 17.80 -7.56
CA GLU A 85 2.38 18.48 -6.28
C GLU A 85 3.27 17.84 -5.20
N ALA A 86 3.27 16.51 -5.14
CA ALA A 86 4.06 15.78 -4.18
C ALA A 86 4.37 14.33 -4.60
N VAL A 87 5.48 13.80 -4.08
CA VAL A 87 5.85 12.39 -4.14
C VAL A 87 5.81 11.83 -2.72
N LEU A 88 5.07 10.75 -2.51
CA LEU A 88 4.79 10.16 -1.20
C LEU A 88 5.43 8.77 -1.09
N GLY A 89 6.36 8.59 -0.16
CA GLY A 89 6.93 7.29 0.21
C GLY A 89 6.10 6.62 1.28
N THR A 90 5.16 5.76 0.89
CA THR A 90 4.06 5.27 1.73
C THR A 90 4.41 4.01 2.51
N HIS A 91 5.37 3.22 2.04
CA HIS A 91 5.84 2.04 2.75
C HIS A 91 7.31 2.17 3.21
N PRO A 92 7.67 1.92 4.48
CA PRO A 92 9.03 2.15 5.01
C PRO A 92 10.18 1.49 4.24
N PHE A 93 9.91 0.44 3.46
CA PHE A 93 10.94 -0.31 2.73
C PHE A 93 10.98 -0.04 1.22
N HIS A 94 10.03 0.72 0.67
CA HIS A 94 10.03 1.11 -0.74
C HIS A 94 11.02 2.25 -0.97
N THR A 95 12.31 1.95 -0.90
CA THR A 95 13.37 2.97 -0.85
C THR A 95 14.29 2.97 -2.08
N LEU A 96 14.25 1.90 -2.88
CA LEU A 96 15.25 1.64 -3.92
C LEU A 96 15.14 2.60 -5.12
N SER A 97 13.92 2.95 -5.53
CA SER A 97 13.68 3.73 -6.75
C SER A 97 13.57 5.24 -6.51
N PHE A 98 13.45 5.67 -5.25
CA PHE A 98 13.34 7.07 -4.89
C PHE A 98 14.52 7.94 -5.34
N PRO A 99 15.80 7.52 -5.19
CA PRO A 99 16.93 8.32 -5.65
C PRO A 99 16.87 8.65 -7.15
N ALA A 100 16.65 7.65 -7.99
CA ALA A 100 16.55 7.84 -9.44
C ALA A 100 15.31 8.65 -9.85
N PHE A 101 14.19 8.48 -9.12
CA PHE A 101 13.00 9.29 -9.34
C PHE A 101 13.23 10.76 -8.93
N TYR A 102 13.95 11.01 -7.84
CA TYR A 102 14.34 12.35 -7.41
C TYR A 102 15.26 13.05 -8.40
N GLU A 103 16.26 12.35 -8.95
CA GLU A 103 17.09 12.89 -10.03
C GLU A 103 16.27 13.30 -11.27
N SER A 104 15.16 12.61 -11.49
CA SER A 104 14.26 12.85 -12.61
C SER A 104 13.33 14.05 -12.40
N TYR A 105 12.89 14.27 -11.16
CA TYR A 105 11.91 15.30 -10.79
C TYR A 105 12.32 16.04 -9.49
N PRO A 106 13.49 16.69 -9.46
CA PRO A 106 14.07 17.20 -8.21
C PRO A 106 13.29 18.38 -7.60
N ASN A 107 12.42 19.02 -8.38
CA ASN A 107 11.65 20.18 -7.95
C ASN A 107 10.33 19.82 -7.25
N ALA A 108 9.91 18.54 -7.28
CA ALA A 108 8.71 18.09 -6.59
C ALA A 108 8.90 18.13 -5.06
N ALA A 109 7.81 18.24 -4.30
CA ALA A 109 7.84 18.08 -2.85
C ALA A 109 7.85 16.60 -2.46
N TYR A 110 8.79 16.19 -1.61
CA TYR A 110 8.91 14.80 -1.16
C TYR A 110 8.46 14.64 0.29
N TYR A 111 7.55 13.69 0.54
CA TYR A 111 7.07 13.30 1.86
C TYR A 111 7.25 11.80 2.05
N GLY A 112 7.70 11.36 3.21
CA GLY A 112 8.01 9.95 3.41
C GLY A 112 7.68 9.49 4.82
N THR A 113 7.65 8.18 5.00
CA THR A 113 7.62 7.59 6.35
C THR A 113 8.87 7.99 7.17
N PRO A 114 8.86 7.85 8.51
CA PRO A 114 10.02 8.15 9.35
C PRO A 114 11.31 7.44 8.89
N ARG A 115 11.20 6.24 8.31
CA ARG A 115 12.34 5.50 7.78
C ARG A 115 12.96 6.14 6.54
N HIS A 116 12.15 6.70 5.63
CA HIS A 116 12.66 7.42 4.47
C HIS A 116 13.54 8.60 4.89
N LEU A 117 13.04 9.41 5.82
CA LEU A 117 13.77 10.57 6.37
C LEU A 117 15.11 10.15 7.01
N ARG A 118 15.15 9.01 7.71
CA ARG A 118 16.39 8.48 8.33
C ARG A 118 17.38 7.89 7.33
N ARG A 119 16.92 7.28 6.22
CA ARG A 119 17.75 6.42 5.35
C ARG A 119 18.09 7.05 4.00
N LEU A 120 17.23 7.92 3.47
CA LEU A 120 17.39 8.58 2.17
C LEU A 120 17.65 10.08 2.36
N THR A 121 18.70 10.41 3.12
CA THR A 121 19.03 11.78 3.55
C THR A 121 19.47 12.72 2.42
N HIS A 122 19.74 12.20 1.23
CA HIS A 122 20.06 12.99 0.04
C HIS A 122 18.81 13.57 -0.64
N ILE A 123 17.62 13.03 -0.33
CA ILE A 123 16.34 13.59 -0.77
C ILE A 123 15.89 14.59 0.31
N PRO A 124 15.56 15.84 -0.05
CA PRO A 124 15.10 16.85 0.90
C PRO A 124 13.63 16.60 1.27
N TRP A 125 13.37 15.56 2.08
CA TRP A 125 12.03 15.27 2.59
C TRP A 125 11.49 16.45 3.39
N ILE A 126 10.36 17.02 2.96
CA ILE A 126 9.78 18.23 3.57
C ILE A 126 8.67 17.91 4.59
N GLY A 127 8.31 16.65 4.75
CA GLY A 127 7.37 16.22 5.77
C GLY A 127 7.35 14.72 6.00
N ASN A 128 6.86 14.36 7.18
CA ASN A 128 6.81 13.00 7.68
C ASN A 128 5.35 12.49 7.63
N LEU A 129 5.12 11.37 6.95
CA LEU A 129 3.77 10.77 6.84
C LEU A 129 3.23 10.21 8.15
N HIS A 130 4.06 10.09 9.19
CA HIS A 130 3.57 9.81 10.54
C HIS A 130 2.75 10.99 11.10
N ASP A 131 3.05 12.22 10.69
CA ASP A 131 2.43 13.42 11.24
C ASP A 131 1.04 13.66 10.63
N CYS A 132 0.03 13.89 11.48
CA CYS A 132 -1.35 14.07 11.06
C CYS A 132 -1.55 15.24 10.10
N ASP A 133 -0.92 16.39 10.39
CA ASP A 133 -1.04 17.58 9.54
C ASP A 133 -0.49 17.33 8.13
N VAL A 134 0.47 16.42 7.97
CA VAL A 134 0.97 16.01 6.65
C VAL A 134 -0.06 15.12 5.95
N ARG A 135 -0.63 14.14 6.65
CA ARG A 135 -1.64 13.22 6.08
C ARG A 135 -2.93 13.93 5.65
N LYS A 136 -3.32 15.00 6.35
CA LYS A 136 -4.53 15.80 6.04
C LYS A 136 -4.36 16.81 4.89
N LYS A 137 -3.17 16.97 4.32
CA LYS A 137 -2.86 18.01 3.29
C LYS A 137 -3.73 17.96 2.04
N TRP A 138 -4.16 16.76 1.64
CA TRP A 138 -4.84 16.54 0.36
C TRP A 138 -6.31 16.17 0.52
N GLU A 139 -6.86 16.30 1.74
CA GLU A 139 -8.28 16.14 1.97
C GLU A 139 -9.07 17.29 1.31
N PRO A 140 -10.28 17.03 0.77
CA PRO A 140 -11.00 15.75 0.76
C PRO A 140 -10.69 14.85 -0.46
N ASP A 141 -9.80 15.27 -1.37
CA ASP A 141 -9.49 14.53 -2.60
C ASP A 141 -8.85 13.17 -2.28
N VAL A 142 -7.88 13.18 -1.37
CA VAL A 142 -7.09 12.02 -0.95
C VAL A 142 -6.99 11.96 0.57
N GLU A 143 -7.37 10.83 1.14
CA GLU A 143 -7.25 10.54 2.58
C GLU A 143 -6.12 9.52 2.82
N LEU A 144 -5.34 9.76 3.88
CA LEU A 144 -4.17 8.94 4.23
C LEU A 144 -4.27 8.44 5.67
N ARG A 145 -4.22 7.13 5.86
CA ARG A 145 -4.23 6.46 7.19
C ARG A 145 -3.24 5.30 7.21
N PHE A 146 -2.76 4.87 8.37
CA PHE A 146 -1.96 3.64 8.45
C PHE A 146 -2.48 2.73 9.57
N PRO A 147 -2.30 1.41 9.48
CA PRO A 147 -2.94 0.49 10.40
C PRO A 147 -2.47 0.61 11.84
N ALA A 148 -3.43 0.64 12.78
CA ALA A 148 -3.15 0.41 14.20
C ALA A 148 -2.71 -1.04 14.48
N GLY A 149 -2.03 -1.26 15.61
CA GLY A 149 -1.58 -2.60 16.02
C GLY A 149 -0.33 -3.12 15.28
N ALA A 150 0.26 -2.32 14.39
CA ALA A 150 1.47 -2.64 13.64
C ALA A 150 2.52 -1.53 13.78
N GLU A 151 3.80 -1.91 13.80
CA GLU A 151 4.90 -0.95 13.89
C GLU A 151 5.13 -0.25 12.55
N PHE A 152 4.95 1.09 12.52
CA PHE A 152 5.12 1.91 11.31
C PHE A 152 6.39 2.80 11.34
N ILE A 153 6.83 3.27 12.50
CA ILE A 153 7.92 4.26 12.63
C ILE A 153 9.28 3.63 12.39
N ASN A 154 9.53 2.46 12.99
CA ASN A 154 10.77 1.72 12.86
C ASN A 154 10.54 0.20 12.86
N PRO A 155 9.87 -0.35 11.84
CA PRO A 155 9.60 -1.78 11.75
C PRO A 155 10.88 -2.61 11.80
N GLN A 156 10.94 -3.51 12.77
CA GLN A 156 12.03 -4.46 12.98
C GLN A 156 11.53 -5.92 12.98
N PRO A 157 12.37 -6.88 12.57
CA PRO A 157 13.66 -6.68 11.90
C PRO A 157 13.48 -6.20 10.44
N GLU A 158 14.36 -5.32 9.98
CA GLU A 158 14.31 -4.73 8.62
C GLU A 158 14.21 -5.77 7.49
N SER A 159 14.73 -6.98 7.70
CA SER A 159 14.75 -8.06 6.72
C SER A 159 13.40 -8.73 6.50
N SER A 160 12.39 -8.53 7.37
CA SER A 160 11.11 -9.24 7.26
C SER A 160 9.87 -8.50 7.76
N ASN A 161 10.00 -7.39 8.49
CA ASN A 161 8.84 -6.64 8.96
C ASN A 161 8.37 -5.61 7.92
N HIS A 162 7.75 -6.08 6.84
CA HIS A 162 7.25 -5.25 5.73
C HIS A 162 5.72 -5.16 5.76
N PHE A 163 5.14 -5.07 6.97
CA PHE A 163 3.69 -5.21 7.12
C PHE A 163 2.91 -3.90 6.94
N SER A 164 3.34 -2.83 7.62
CA SER A 164 2.57 -1.60 7.77
C SER A 164 3.00 -0.54 6.76
N SER A 165 2.02 0.02 6.04
CA SER A 165 2.15 1.10 5.07
C SER A 165 1.07 2.15 5.30
N VAL A 166 1.25 3.33 4.71
CA VAL A 166 0.17 4.31 4.60
C VAL A 166 -0.78 3.89 3.49
N PHE A 167 -2.04 3.71 3.83
CA PHE A 167 -3.13 3.50 2.89
C PHE A 167 -3.54 4.85 2.32
N VAL A 168 -3.64 4.94 1.00
CA VAL A 168 -3.99 6.15 0.27
C VAL A 168 -5.31 5.93 -0.46
N TYR A 169 -6.35 6.60 -0.02
CA TYR A 169 -7.67 6.52 -0.64
C TYR A 169 -7.93 7.76 -1.50
N HIS A 170 -8.09 7.55 -2.80
CA HIS A 170 -8.53 8.59 -3.72
C HIS A 170 -10.03 8.51 -3.95
N ARG A 171 -10.75 9.54 -3.48
CA ARG A 171 -12.21 9.56 -3.44
C ARG A 171 -12.84 9.53 -4.84
N ALA A 172 -12.33 10.34 -5.77
CA ALA A 172 -12.95 10.48 -7.10
C ALA A 172 -12.84 9.21 -7.95
N SER A 173 -11.77 8.43 -7.80
CA SER A 173 -11.59 7.16 -8.53
C SER A 173 -12.11 5.94 -7.76
N ALA A 174 -12.53 6.12 -6.50
CA ALA A 174 -12.79 5.03 -5.55
C ALA A 174 -11.65 4.00 -5.54
N THR A 175 -10.39 4.46 -5.51
CA THR A 175 -9.21 3.57 -5.53
C THR A 175 -8.43 3.70 -4.25
N LEU A 176 -8.10 2.56 -3.66
CA LEU A 176 -7.26 2.44 -2.49
C LEU A 176 -5.88 1.91 -2.89
N HIS A 177 -4.81 2.59 -2.49
CA HIS A 177 -3.44 2.08 -2.60
C HIS A 177 -3.00 1.62 -1.20
N VAL A 178 -2.46 0.39 -1.07
CA VAL A 178 -2.19 -0.24 0.24
C VAL A 178 -0.79 -0.81 0.39
N ASP A 179 0.07 -0.65 -0.62
CA ASP A 179 1.39 -1.27 -0.67
C ASP A 179 1.35 -2.77 -0.32
N ASP A 180 2.21 -3.21 0.61
CA ASP A 180 2.43 -4.60 0.95
C ASP A 180 1.35 -5.20 1.85
N THR A 181 0.67 -4.37 2.67
CA THR A 181 -0.20 -4.84 3.76
C THR A 181 -1.23 -5.87 3.27
N ILE A 182 -1.82 -5.62 2.09
CA ILE A 182 -2.70 -6.55 1.38
C ILE A 182 -2.05 -6.91 0.05
N ILE A 183 -1.99 -8.20 -0.23
CA ILE A 183 -1.53 -8.75 -1.49
C ILE A 183 -2.74 -9.20 -2.29
N TYR A 184 -2.82 -8.79 -3.55
CA TYR A 184 -3.77 -9.33 -4.52
C TYR A 184 -3.06 -10.17 -5.58
N ALA A 185 -3.30 -11.48 -5.53
CA ALA A 185 -2.74 -12.41 -6.49
C ALA A 185 -3.55 -12.42 -7.79
N GLU A 186 -3.35 -11.42 -8.65
CA GLU A 186 -4.11 -11.29 -9.91
C GLU A 186 -3.92 -12.51 -10.82
N LYS A 187 -2.67 -12.81 -11.20
CA LYS A 187 -2.28 -14.09 -11.80
C LYS A 187 -0.96 -14.56 -11.23
N SER A 188 -1.00 -15.67 -10.53
CA SER A 188 0.16 -16.29 -9.90
C SER A 188 0.83 -17.26 -10.86
N ASN A 189 2.16 -17.16 -10.98
CA ASN A 189 2.94 -18.19 -11.64
C ASN A 189 2.91 -19.50 -10.81
N PHE A 190 3.40 -20.60 -11.41
CA PHE A 190 3.36 -21.92 -10.78
C PHE A 190 4.02 -21.96 -9.38
N LEU A 191 5.15 -21.28 -9.20
CA LEU A 191 5.85 -21.22 -7.92
C LEU A 191 5.03 -20.48 -6.86
N LEU A 192 4.43 -19.35 -7.22
CA LEU A 192 3.56 -18.59 -6.31
C LEU A 192 2.31 -19.37 -5.91
N LYS A 193 1.73 -20.15 -6.84
CA LYS A 193 0.61 -21.05 -6.54
C LYS A 193 0.99 -22.13 -5.53
N LEU A 194 2.21 -22.66 -5.60
CA LEU A 194 2.72 -23.64 -4.63
C LEU A 194 2.83 -23.03 -3.21
N PHE A 195 3.09 -21.72 -3.11
CA PHE A 195 3.10 -20.98 -1.85
C PHE A 195 1.72 -20.49 -1.39
N GLY A 196 0.64 -20.88 -2.08
CA GLY A 196 -0.74 -20.62 -1.68
C GLY A 196 -1.36 -19.35 -2.26
N TYR A 197 -0.67 -18.63 -3.15
CA TYR A 197 -1.22 -17.49 -3.88
C TYR A 197 -2.05 -17.99 -5.07
N LYS A 198 -3.36 -18.04 -4.89
CA LYS A 198 -4.31 -18.44 -5.94
C LYS A 198 -4.77 -17.22 -6.72
N ASP A 199 -5.01 -17.41 -8.02
CA ASP A 199 -5.47 -16.34 -8.90
C ASP A 199 -6.79 -15.74 -8.36
N GLY A 200 -6.88 -14.41 -8.37
CA GLY A 200 -8.05 -13.66 -7.91
C GLY A 200 -8.25 -13.66 -6.39
N THR A 201 -7.24 -14.00 -5.58
CA THR A 201 -7.36 -13.99 -4.11
C THR A 201 -6.58 -12.87 -3.45
N MET A 202 -7.13 -12.36 -2.35
CA MET A 202 -6.45 -11.43 -1.45
C MET A 202 -5.94 -12.14 -0.20
N ALA A 203 -4.81 -11.68 0.32
CA ALA A 203 -4.23 -12.11 1.59
C ALA A 203 -3.55 -10.93 2.28
N PHE A 204 -3.45 -10.96 3.60
CA PHE A 204 -2.53 -10.07 4.31
C PHE A 204 -1.07 -10.48 4.06
N HIS A 205 -0.15 -9.53 4.08
CA HIS A 205 1.28 -9.80 3.96
C HIS A 205 1.73 -10.88 4.96
N PRO A 206 2.59 -11.85 4.56
CA PRO A 206 2.96 -12.98 5.41
C PRO A 206 3.52 -12.62 6.78
N SER A 207 4.16 -11.45 6.91
CA SER A 207 4.72 -10.97 8.18
C SER A 207 3.66 -10.75 9.27
N ILE A 208 2.37 -10.64 8.93
CA ILE A 208 1.28 -10.59 9.92
C ILE A 208 1.32 -11.77 10.89
N LYS A 209 1.82 -12.92 10.44
CA LYS A 209 1.88 -14.15 11.24
C LYS A 209 3.01 -14.12 12.26
N ASN A 210 3.96 -13.19 12.19
CA ASN A 210 5.11 -13.14 13.08
C ASN A 210 5.40 -11.73 13.62
N VAL A 211 6.05 -10.87 12.84
CA VAL A 211 6.64 -9.59 13.25
C VAL A 211 5.83 -8.38 12.81
N GLY A 212 4.82 -8.58 11.95
CA GLY A 212 4.05 -7.49 11.35
C GLY A 212 3.13 -6.76 12.32
N LEU A 213 2.69 -7.43 13.37
CA LEU A 213 1.89 -6.84 14.46
C LEU A 213 2.73 -6.75 15.72
N HIS A 214 2.46 -5.78 16.58
CA HIS A 214 3.13 -5.68 17.87
C HIS A 214 2.98 -6.98 18.68
N PRO A 215 4.00 -7.36 19.49
CA PRO A 215 4.01 -8.62 20.23
C PRO A 215 3.10 -8.60 21.47
N THR A 216 2.00 -7.85 21.43
CA THR A 216 1.00 -7.70 22.48
C THR A 216 -0.27 -8.47 22.11
N SER A 217 -1.11 -8.78 23.10
CA SER A 217 -2.31 -9.59 22.86
C SER A 217 -3.47 -8.81 22.21
N ASP A 218 -3.45 -7.50 22.29
CA ASP A 218 -4.44 -6.56 21.74
C ASP A 218 -4.14 -6.17 20.28
N ALA A 219 -2.87 -6.12 19.87
CA ALA A 219 -2.45 -5.70 18.53
C ALA A 219 -3.21 -6.35 17.36
N PRO A 220 -3.49 -7.67 17.33
CA PRO A 220 -4.30 -8.28 16.28
C PRO A 220 -5.74 -7.76 16.22
N TYR A 221 -6.33 -7.39 17.36
CA TYR A 221 -7.68 -6.83 17.41
C TYR A 221 -7.70 -5.36 17.04
N LEU A 222 -6.69 -4.59 17.42
CA LEU A 222 -6.53 -3.20 16.98
C LEU A 222 -6.40 -3.11 15.46
N PHE A 223 -5.57 -3.95 14.85
CA PHE A 223 -5.47 -4.04 13.39
C PHE A 223 -6.81 -4.44 12.75
N ARG A 224 -7.51 -5.43 13.33
CA ARG A 224 -8.82 -5.86 12.85
C ARG A 224 -9.84 -4.72 12.89
N ASP A 225 -9.92 -4.02 14.01
CA ASP A 225 -10.92 -2.96 14.23
C ASP A 225 -10.60 -1.75 13.35
N TRP A 226 -9.33 -1.38 13.22
CA TRP A 226 -8.88 -0.40 12.23
C TRP A 226 -9.30 -0.75 10.80
N MET A 227 -9.13 -2.00 10.37
CA MET A 227 -9.57 -2.46 9.05
C MET A 227 -11.10 -2.37 8.88
N ARG A 228 -11.87 -2.54 9.96
CA ARG A 228 -13.35 -2.38 9.93
C ARG A 228 -13.73 -0.91 9.78
N ASP A 229 -13.08 -0.03 10.51
CA ASP A 229 -13.33 1.42 10.45
C ASP A 229 -12.99 1.95 9.06
N MET A 230 -11.86 1.54 8.49
CA MET A 230 -11.49 1.84 7.11
C MET A 230 -12.55 1.35 6.10
N LEU A 231 -13.07 0.13 6.25
CA LEU A 231 -14.15 -0.38 5.41
C LEU A 231 -15.47 0.38 5.58
N ASN A 232 -15.75 0.93 6.76
CA ASN A 232 -16.94 1.75 6.99
C ASN A 232 -16.81 3.14 6.35
N ASP A 233 -15.61 3.73 6.42
CA ASP A 233 -15.36 5.10 6.00
C ASP A 233 -15.11 5.24 4.50
N TRP A 234 -14.43 4.26 3.89
CA TRP A 234 -13.94 4.36 2.52
C TRP A 234 -14.69 3.42 1.57
N PRO A 235 -15.59 3.93 0.72
CA PRO A 235 -16.31 3.13 -0.28
C PRO A 235 -15.44 2.94 -1.55
N PHE A 236 -14.29 2.28 -1.42
CA PHE A 236 -13.40 2.01 -2.55
C PHE A 236 -13.92 0.84 -3.42
N GLU A 237 -13.75 0.93 -4.73
CA GLU A 237 -14.07 -0.15 -5.67
C GLU A 237 -12.82 -0.86 -6.18
N ASN A 238 -11.68 -0.18 -6.16
CA ASN A 238 -10.42 -0.68 -6.70
C ASN A 238 -9.35 -0.72 -5.61
N ILE A 239 -8.41 -1.67 -5.69
CA ILE A 239 -7.22 -1.71 -4.83
C ILE A 239 -5.94 -1.90 -5.65
N CYS A 240 -4.92 -1.08 -5.38
CA CYS A 240 -3.56 -1.23 -5.90
C CYS A 240 -2.64 -1.71 -4.77
N CYS A 241 -1.96 -2.82 -4.98
CA CYS A 241 -0.98 -3.38 -4.03
C CYS A 241 0.44 -3.05 -4.51
N ALA A 242 1.44 -3.23 -3.66
CA ALA A 242 2.85 -3.04 -4.03
C ALA A 242 3.31 -4.01 -5.13
N HIS A 243 2.75 -5.23 -5.09
CA HIS A 243 3.20 -6.38 -5.86
C HIS A 243 2.03 -7.16 -6.43
N MET A 244 2.31 -8.00 -7.43
CA MET A 244 1.44 -9.01 -8.04
C MET A 244 0.21 -8.51 -8.81
N GLY A 245 -0.53 -7.52 -8.33
CA GLY A 245 -1.82 -7.22 -8.93
C GLY A 245 -2.55 -5.97 -8.47
N VAL A 246 -3.46 -5.55 -9.33
CA VAL A 246 -4.46 -4.50 -9.07
C VAL A 246 -5.84 -5.12 -9.22
N LYS A 247 -6.69 -5.01 -8.19
CA LYS A 247 -8.10 -5.43 -8.28
C LYS A 247 -8.93 -4.25 -8.78
N LYS A 248 -9.55 -4.41 -9.94
CA LYS A 248 -10.59 -3.49 -10.42
C LYS A 248 -11.98 -4.01 -10.05
N GLY A 249 -12.82 -3.14 -9.46
CA GLY A 249 -14.21 -3.38 -9.06
C GLY A 249 -14.39 -4.39 -7.90
N GLY A 250 -15.31 -4.12 -6.98
CA GLY A 250 -15.65 -5.06 -5.90
C GLY A 250 -14.54 -5.32 -4.89
N ALA A 251 -13.46 -4.52 -4.89
CA ALA A 251 -12.33 -4.70 -3.98
C ALA A 251 -12.75 -4.57 -2.51
N HIS A 252 -13.67 -3.65 -2.17
CA HIS A 252 -14.19 -3.50 -0.82
C HIS A 252 -14.80 -4.79 -0.26
N ARG A 253 -15.67 -5.45 -1.04
CA ARG A 253 -16.26 -6.75 -0.67
C ARG A 253 -15.19 -7.83 -0.48
N ASP A 254 -14.15 -7.83 -1.31
CA ASP A 254 -13.08 -8.82 -1.24
C ASP A 254 -12.20 -8.58 0.01
N VAL A 255 -11.92 -7.33 0.38
CA VAL A 255 -11.23 -6.96 1.63
C VAL A 255 -12.08 -7.31 2.86
N PHE A 256 -13.39 -7.03 2.83
CA PHE A 256 -14.31 -7.48 3.88
C PHE A 256 -14.26 -9.01 4.05
N THR A 257 -14.30 -9.75 2.93
CA THR A 257 -14.20 -11.21 2.93
C THR A 257 -12.86 -11.71 3.48
N LEU A 258 -11.75 -11.04 3.14
CA LEU A 258 -10.42 -11.32 3.71
C LEU A 258 -10.44 -11.13 5.23
N LEU A 259 -11.02 -10.04 5.73
CA LEU A 259 -11.08 -9.73 7.15
C LEU A 259 -11.87 -10.78 7.93
N VAL A 260 -13.05 -11.18 7.43
CA VAL A 260 -13.87 -12.25 8.02
C VAL A 260 -13.11 -13.58 8.09
N LYS A 261 -12.38 -13.94 7.01
CA LYS A 261 -11.56 -15.16 6.99
C LYS A 261 -10.39 -15.09 7.98
N ALA A 262 -9.89 -13.90 8.29
CA ALA A 262 -8.76 -13.69 9.18
C ALA A 262 -9.13 -13.68 10.68
N GLU A 263 -10.41 -13.67 11.06
CA GLU A 263 -10.85 -13.66 12.48
C GLU A 263 -10.18 -14.76 13.32
N ARG A 264 -10.14 -16.00 12.79
CA ARG A 264 -9.47 -17.11 13.49
C ARG A 264 -7.96 -16.90 13.62
N LEU A 265 -7.34 -16.23 12.65
CA LEU A 265 -5.91 -15.88 12.73
C LEU A 265 -5.70 -14.86 13.85
N PHE A 266 -6.48 -13.79 13.92
CA PHE A 266 -6.34 -12.76 14.96
C PHE A 266 -6.45 -13.35 16.37
N GLY A 267 -7.44 -14.21 16.63
CA GLY A 267 -7.56 -14.90 17.92
C GLY A 267 -6.36 -15.80 18.25
N LYS A 268 -5.81 -16.52 17.26
CA LYS A 268 -4.59 -17.33 17.44
C LYS A 268 -3.36 -16.47 17.75
N LEU A 269 -3.20 -15.33 17.07
CA LEU A 269 -2.06 -14.43 17.30
C LEU A 269 -2.16 -13.77 18.67
N SER A 270 -3.35 -13.32 19.07
CA SER A 270 -3.62 -12.74 20.38
C SER A 270 -3.26 -13.71 21.51
N GLU A 271 -3.79 -14.94 21.44
CA GLU A 271 -3.52 -15.97 22.44
C GLU A 271 -2.04 -16.36 22.49
N ARG A 272 -1.38 -16.45 21.33
CA ARG A 272 0.06 -16.70 21.27
C ARG A 272 0.86 -15.60 21.96
N ASN A 273 0.53 -14.34 21.69
CA ASN A 273 1.24 -13.20 22.24
C ASN A 273 1.01 -13.12 23.76
N ARG A 274 -0.21 -13.37 24.24
CA ARG A 274 -0.54 -13.48 25.67
C ARG A 274 0.31 -14.53 26.40
N LYS A 275 0.50 -15.71 25.79
CA LYS A 275 1.34 -16.78 26.38
C LYS A 275 2.82 -16.43 26.42
N ARG A 276 3.30 -15.67 25.44
CA ARG A 276 4.71 -15.25 25.35
C ARG A 276 5.02 -14.09 26.28
N ASN A 277 4.02 -13.28 26.60
CA ASN A 277 4.18 -12.08 27.40
C ASN A 277 2.96 -11.87 28.33
N PRO A 278 2.88 -12.66 29.43
CA PRO A 278 1.72 -12.66 30.31
C PRO A 278 1.55 -11.37 31.11
N GLU A 279 2.62 -10.58 31.29
CA GLU A 279 2.61 -9.31 32.03
C GLU A 279 2.32 -8.09 31.13
N GLY A 280 2.21 -8.29 29.81
CA GLY A 280 1.87 -7.22 28.85
C GLY A 280 2.97 -6.17 28.63
N GLU A 281 4.15 -6.34 29.23
CA GLU A 281 5.26 -5.39 29.10
C GLU A 281 5.89 -5.48 27.72
N LEU A 282 5.95 -4.38 26.97
CA LEU A 282 6.75 -4.32 25.75
C LEU A 282 8.20 -4.73 26.09
N PRO A 283 8.86 -5.60 25.30
CA PRO A 283 10.27 -5.89 25.51
C PRO A 283 11.04 -4.57 25.52
N THR A 284 11.61 -4.19 26.67
CA THR A 284 12.29 -2.92 26.87
C THR A 284 13.59 -2.91 26.07
N GLY A 285 13.50 -2.53 24.79
CA GLY A 285 14.61 -2.31 23.89
C GLY A 285 14.50 -0.92 23.28
N ASN A 286 15.07 0.07 23.99
CA ASN A 286 15.30 1.47 23.58
C ASN A 286 14.07 2.31 23.17
N HIS A 287 13.62 3.11 24.15
CA HIS A 287 12.99 4.43 24.02
C HIS A 287 12.10 4.70 22.80
N HIS A 288 10.81 4.43 22.94
CA HIS A 288 9.75 5.45 22.94
C HIS A 288 8.45 4.77 23.41
N THR A 289 7.86 5.30 24.47
CA THR A 289 6.54 4.92 24.97
C THR A 289 5.51 5.36 23.93
N MET A 290 5.28 4.52 22.92
CA MET A 290 4.34 4.78 21.83
C MET A 290 2.96 4.26 22.21
N ASN A 291 2.00 5.18 22.20
CA ASN A 291 0.58 4.88 22.37
C ASN A 291 0.16 3.84 21.35
N ILE A 292 -0.34 2.69 21.78
CA ILE A 292 -0.87 1.63 20.91
C ILE A 292 -2.06 2.09 20.01
N LEU A 293 -2.50 3.35 20.17
CA LEU A 293 -3.60 4.04 19.48
C LEU A 293 -3.11 4.99 18.34
N GLU A 294 -1.94 4.75 17.74
CA GLU A 294 -1.21 5.72 16.87
C GLU A 294 -1.95 6.31 15.65
N ASP A 295 -3.16 5.88 15.31
CA ASP A 295 -3.86 6.37 14.10
C ASP A 295 -4.97 7.41 14.34
N GLU A 296 -5.18 7.89 15.58
CA GLU A 296 -6.15 8.97 15.79
C GLU A 296 -5.60 10.33 15.37
N CYS A 297 -5.54 10.56 14.06
CA CYS A 297 -5.58 11.90 13.52
C CYS A 297 -6.98 12.50 13.65
N GLY A 298 -7.42 12.71 14.89
CA GLY A 298 -8.59 13.48 15.33
C GLY A 298 -9.84 13.42 14.45
#